data_AF-A0A7M7ND70-F1
#
_entry.id   AF-A0A7M7ND70-F1
#
_cell.length_a   1.000
_cell.length_b   1.000
_cell.length_c   1.000
_cell.angle_alpha   90.00
_cell.angle_beta   90.00
_cell.angle_gamma   90.00
#
_symmetry.space_group_name_H-M   'P 1'
#
loop_
_entity.id
_entity.type
_entity.pdbx_description
1 polymer ?
#
loop_
_entity_poly.entity_id
_entity_poly.type
_entity_poly.pdbx_seq_one_letter_code
_entity_poly.pdbx_strand_id
1 'polypeptide(L)'
;MQVQTLGLHGLQCPTPASAHYLVKVLCSMPNLTDLTLAREAYTGEVFNEEFYSALKAKASSIQGCFPQIRKGNFRLNGDAQDDLNSFLDTLTCLQRSVQYM
;
A
#
# COMPACT_ATOMS: atom_id res chain seq x y z
N MET A 1 16.28 15.18 0.50
CA MET A 1 15.59 13.90 0.21
C MET A 1 14.74 14.12 -1.04
N GLN A 2 14.79 13.19 -1.99
CA GLN A 2 13.92 13.24 -3.17
C GLN A 2 12.59 12.58 -2.82
N VAL A 3 11.49 13.28 -3.07
CA VAL A 3 10.13 12.73 -2.99
C VAL A 3 9.99 11.64 -4.06
N GLN A 4 9.47 10.48 -3.68
CA GLN A 4 9.18 9.40 -4.63
C GLN A 4 7.69 9.08 -4.56
N THR A 5 7.08 9.07 -5.75
CA THR A 5 5.66 8.78 -5.95
C THR A 5 5.53 7.51 -6.80
N LEU A 6 4.61 6.62 -6.42
CA LEU A 6 4.29 5.42 -7.19
C LEU A 6 2.77 5.26 -7.30
N GLY A 7 2.26 5.19 -8.53
CA GLY A 7 0.88 4.84 -8.81
C GLY A 7 0.77 3.44 -9.41
N LEU A 8 0.04 2.56 -8.75
CA LEU A 8 -0.29 1.23 -9.23
C LEU A 8 -1.78 1.20 -9.60
N HIS A 9 -2.05 1.06 -10.90
CA HIS A 9 -3.39 1.07 -11.49
C HIS A 9 -3.64 -0.27 -12.17
N GLY A 10 -4.76 -0.94 -11.87
CA GLY A 10 -5.15 -2.18 -12.55
C GLY A 10 -4.17 -3.34 -12.36
N LEU A 11 -3.39 -3.32 -11.29
CA LEU A 11 -2.41 -4.38 -11.05
C LEU A 11 -3.05 -5.50 -10.26
N GLN A 12 -3.09 -6.70 -10.84
CA GLN A 12 -3.50 -7.91 -10.14
C GLN A 12 -2.31 -8.62 -9.49
N CYS A 13 -2.53 -9.15 -8.28
CA CYS A 13 -1.61 -10.06 -7.60
C CYS A 13 -2.29 -11.43 -7.41
N PRO A 14 -2.53 -12.22 -8.47
CA PRO A 14 -3.40 -13.39 -8.41
C PRO A 14 -2.88 -14.51 -7.51
N THR A 15 -1.59 -14.48 -7.15
CA THR A 15 -0.98 -15.45 -6.24
C THR A 15 -0.37 -14.75 -5.03
N PRO A 16 -0.27 -15.43 -3.86
CA PRO A 16 0.47 -14.90 -2.73
C PRO A 16 1.90 -14.50 -3.10
N ALA A 17 2.60 -15.31 -3.90
CA ALA A 17 3.96 -15.01 -4.35
C ALA A 17 4.05 -13.65 -5.06
N SER A 18 3.11 -13.34 -5.96
CA SER A 18 3.07 -12.04 -6.65
C SER A 18 2.78 -10.86 -5.69
N ALA A 19 1.88 -11.04 -4.72
CA ALA A 19 1.59 -10.04 -3.70
C ALA A 19 2.82 -9.74 -2.83
N HIS A 20 3.45 -10.78 -2.29
CA HIS A 20 4.65 -10.66 -1.46
C HIS A 20 5.83 -10.06 -2.22
N TYR A 21 5.99 -10.41 -3.51
CA TYR A 21 7.02 -9.82 -4.36
C TYR A 21 6.81 -8.31 -4.53
N LEU A 22 5.60 -7.88 -4.86
CA LEU A 22 5.30 -6.46 -5.01
C LEU A 22 5.52 -5.69 -3.71
N VAL A 23 5.07 -6.22 -2.57
CA VAL A 23 5.34 -5.61 -1.26
C VAL A 23 6.84 -5.52 -0.99
N LYS A 24 7.65 -6.52 -1.38
CA LYS A 24 9.11 -6.47 -1.26
C LYS A 24 9.73 -5.37 -2.14
N VAL A 25 9.19 -5.13 -3.33
CA VAL A 25 9.59 -4.00 -4.19
C VAL A 25 9.25 -2.67 -3.50
N LEU A 26 8.03 -2.52 -2.98
CA LEU A 26 7.62 -1.34 -2.21
C LEU A 26 8.57 -1.10 -1.02
N CYS A 27 8.96 -2.16 -0.30
CA CYS A 27 9.91 -2.11 0.79
C CYS A 27 11.32 -1.65 0.41
N SER A 28 11.69 -1.75 -0.87
CA SER A 28 13.01 -1.34 -1.36
C SER A 28 13.03 0.13 -1.78
N MET A 29 11.94 0.88 -1.56
CA MET A 29 11.79 2.31 -1.86
C MET A 29 11.64 3.13 -0.57
N PRO A 30 12.71 3.34 0.22
CA PRO A 30 12.64 4.03 1.51
C PRO A 30 12.30 5.53 1.40
N ASN A 31 12.36 6.10 0.20
CA ASN A 31 11.99 7.48 -0.09
C ASN A 31 10.57 7.61 -0.63
N LEU A 32 9.81 6.50 -0.74
CA LEU A 32 8.41 6.54 -1.14
C LEU A 32 7.61 7.34 -0.12
N THR A 33 6.99 8.41 -0.60
CA THR A 33 6.18 9.35 0.19
C THR A 33 4.75 9.44 -0.33
N ASP A 34 4.47 8.97 -1.55
CA ASP A 34 3.11 8.96 -2.10
C ASP A 34 2.88 7.63 -2.84
N LEU A 35 1.92 6.84 -2.36
CA LEU A 35 1.51 5.59 -2.95
C LEU A 35 0.04 5.69 -3.37
N THR A 36 -0.24 5.49 -4.64
CA THR A 36 -1.59 5.34 -5.15
C THR A 36 -1.84 3.87 -5.51
N LEU A 37 -2.86 3.28 -4.90
CA LEU A 37 -3.41 1.95 -5.16
C LEU A 37 -4.81 2.17 -5.76
N ALA A 38 -4.85 2.34 -7.08
CA ALA A 38 -6.07 2.64 -7.79
C ALA A 38 -6.64 1.38 -8.45
N ARG A 39 -7.97 1.21 -8.31
CA ARG A 39 -8.74 0.25 -9.09
C ARG A 39 -8.78 0.72 -10.54
N GLU A 40 -8.69 -0.23 -11.47
CA GLU A 40 -8.99 0.07 -12.87
C GLU A 40 -10.51 0.05 -13.04
N ALA A 41 -11.06 1.18 -13.50
CA ALA A 41 -12.49 1.45 -13.44
C ALA A 41 -13.32 0.50 -14.32
N TYR A 42 -12.69 -0.14 -15.33
CA TYR A 42 -13.37 -0.92 -16.34
C TYR A 42 -13.22 -2.42 -16.11
N THR A 43 -12.02 -2.88 -15.73
CA THR A 43 -11.74 -4.30 -15.44
C THR A 43 -12.19 -4.69 -14.04
N GLY A 44 -12.36 -3.70 -13.17
CA GLY A 44 -12.70 -3.90 -11.79
C GLY A 44 -11.60 -4.54 -10.97
N GLU A 45 -10.37 -4.52 -11.48
CA GLU A 45 -9.19 -5.14 -10.88
C GLU A 45 -8.82 -4.47 -9.57
N VAL A 46 -8.83 -5.28 -8.51
CA VAL A 46 -8.46 -4.84 -7.17
C VAL A 46 -7.32 -5.70 -6.66
N PHE A 47 -6.41 -5.08 -5.92
CA PHE A 47 -5.47 -5.82 -5.07
C PHE A 47 -6.25 -6.79 -4.17
N ASN A 48 -5.83 -8.05 -4.12
CA ASN A 48 -6.49 -9.03 -3.28
C ASN A 48 -6.15 -8.83 -1.79
N GLU A 49 -6.89 -9.54 -0.94
CA GLU A 49 -6.70 -9.55 0.52
C GLU A 49 -5.25 -9.89 0.93
N GLU A 50 -4.59 -10.78 0.21
CA GLU A 50 -3.21 -11.18 0.49
C GLU A 50 -2.22 -10.01 0.32
N PHE A 51 -2.41 -9.18 -0.71
CA PHE A 51 -1.60 -7.97 -0.89
C PHE A 51 -1.74 -6.99 0.27
N TYR A 52 -2.97 -6.67 0.68
CA TYR A 52 -3.19 -5.76 1.81
C TYR A 52 -2.65 -6.33 3.13
N SER A 53 -2.80 -7.64 3.35
CA SER A 53 -2.27 -8.32 4.54
C SER A 53 -0.74 -8.29 4.57
N ALA A 54 -0.08 -8.61 3.46
CA ALA A 54 1.38 -8.53 3.34
C ALA A 54 1.91 -7.10 3.52
N LEU A 55 1.23 -6.10 2.93
CA LEU A 55 1.60 -4.69 3.05
C LEU A 55 1.49 -4.20 4.50
N LYS A 56 0.38 -4.51 5.19
CA LYS A 56 0.19 -4.22 6.62
C LYS A 56 1.29 -4.86 7.46
N ALA A 57 1.58 -6.14 7.26
CA ALA A 57 2.61 -6.85 8.02
C ALA A 57 4.00 -6.20 7.88
N LYS A 58 4.35 -5.73 6.67
CA LYS A 58 5.63 -5.05 6.43
C LYS A 58 5.67 -3.62 6.96
N ALA A 59 4.54 -2.90 6.94
CA ALA A 59 4.42 -1.57 7.52
C ALA A 59 4.51 -1.60 9.06
N SER A 60 3.87 -2.58 9.70
CA SER A 60 3.87 -2.76 11.16
C SER A 60 5.19 -3.29 11.73
N SER A 61 6.11 -3.78 10.89
CA SER A 61 7.39 -4.30 11.35
C SER A 61 8.26 -3.21 11.99
N ILE A 62 8.99 -3.55 13.06
CA ILE A 62 9.90 -2.62 13.77
C ILE A 62 10.96 -2.06 12.81
N GLN A 63 11.50 -2.88 11.91
CA GLN A 63 12.43 -2.47 10.83
C GLN A 63 11.72 -1.81 9.63
N GLY A 64 10.51 -1.28 9.85
CA GLY A 64 9.49 -0.95 8.85
C GLY A 64 9.99 -0.43 7.51
N CYS A 65 9.42 -1.02 6.45
CA CYS A 65 9.68 -0.72 5.05
C CYS A 65 9.33 0.71 4.60
N PHE A 66 8.55 1.43 5.41
CA PHE A 66 7.98 2.72 5.08
C PHE A 66 8.35 3.76 6.14
N PRO A 67 9.63 4.19 6.20
CA PRO A 67 10.09 5.12 7.21
C PRO A 67 9.41 6.51 7.12
N GLN A 68 8.85 6.86 5.96
CA GLN A 68 8.17 8.14 5.76
C GLN A 68 6.79 8.21 6.43
N ILE A 69 6.12 7.07 6.65
CA ILE A 69 4.85 7.00 7.39
C ILE A 69 5.07 7.47 8.84
N ARG A 70 6.12 6.95 9.49
CA ARG A 70 6.47 7.35 10.87
C ARG A 70 6.90 8.81 11.01
N LYS A 71 7.22 9.47 9.89
CA LYS A 71 7.60 10.88 9.84
C LYS A 71 6.41 11.80 9.54
N GLY A 72 5.21 11.25 9.35
CA GLY A 72 4.01 12.02 8.97
C GLY A 72 4.06 12.59 7.55
N ASN A 73 4.94 12.08 6.69
CA ASN A 73 5.18 12.61 5.34
C ASN A 73 4.71 11.64 4.25
N PHE A 74 3.78 10.75 4.56
CA PHE A 74 3.30 9.74 3.63
C PHE A 74 1.86 10.02 3.20
N ARG A 75 1.58 9.78 1.92
CA ARG A 75 0.24 9.90 1.32
C ARG A 75 -0.15 8.56 0.72
N LEU A 76 -1.38 8.14 0.97
CA LEU A 76 -1.98 6.94 0.40
C LEU A 76 -3.25 7.35 -0.34
N ASN A 77 -3.33 7.06 -1.64
CA ASN A 77 -4.45 7.44 -2.50
C ASN A 77 -4.80 8.94 -2.47
N GLY A 78 -3.78 9.78 -2.26
CA GLY A 78 -3.96 11.23 -2.15
C GLY A 78 -4.33 11.72 -0.74
N ASP A 79 -4.57 10.83 0.21
CA ASP A 79 -4.85 11.18 1.60
C ASP A 79 -3.56 11.18 2.43
N ALA A 80 -3.33 12.27 3.17
CA ALA A 80 -2.20 12.36 4.10
C ALA A 80 -2.37 11.36 5.25
N GLN A 81 -1.28 10.71 5.64
CA GLN A 81 -1.24 9.70 6.69
C GLN A 81 -0.41 10.26 7.85
N ASP A 82 -1.11 10.67 8.92
CA ASP A 82 -0.51 11.35 10.07
C ASP A 82 0.47 10.45 10.82
N ASP A 83 0.14 9.16 10.91
CA ASP A 83 0.94 8.14 11.56
C ASP A 83 0.72 6.74 10.97
N LEU A 84 1.35 5.74 11.59
CA LEU A 84 1.21 4.35 11.19
C LEU A 84 -0.21 3.81 11.40
N ASN A 85 -0.95 4.27 12.41
CA ASN A 85 -2.31 3.78 12.67
C ASN A 85 -3.26 4.27 11.59
N SER A 86 -3.21 5.56 11.23
CA SER A 86 -3.98 6.15 10.13
C SER A 86 -3.74 5.40 8.81
N PHE A 87 -2.48 5.05 8.53
CA PHE A 87 -2.12 4.24 7.37
C PHE A 87 -2.74 2.83 7.41
N LEU A 88 -2.63 2.12 8.53
CA LEU A 88 -3.17 0.77 8.68
C LEU A 88 -4.71 0.75 8.63
N ASP A 89 -5.36 1.76 9.18
CA ASP A 89 -6.81 1.94 9.13
C ASP A 89 -7.29 2.18 7.70
N THR A 90 -6.59 3.06 6.96
CA THR A 90 -6.87 3.29 5.53
C THR A 90 -6.71 2.01 4.71
N LEU A 91 -5.64 1.24 4.92
CA LEU A 91 -5.47 -0.06 4.27
C LEU A 91 -6.58 -1.05 4.64
N THR A 92 -7.08 -1.01 5.87
CA THR A 92 -8.19 -1.88 6.31
C THR A 92 -9.49 -1.48 5.62
N CYS A 93 -9.76 -0.19 5.45
CA CYS A 93 -10.90 0.30 4.68
C CYS A 93 -10.81 -0.13 3.20
N LEU A 94 -9.64 -0.01 2.58
CA LEU A 94 -9.40 -0.44 1.21
C LEU A 94 -9.53 -1.96 1.05
N GLN A 95 -9.08 -2.76 2.03
CA GLN A 95 -9.24 -4.21 2.00
C GLN A 95 -10.72 -4.61 2.11
N ARG A 96 -11.50 -3.94 2.97
CA ARG A 96 -12.94 -4.22 3.12
C ARG A 96 -13.73 -3.87 1.87
N SER A 97 -13.39 -2.80 1.17
CA SER A 97 -14.09 -2.45 -0.07
C SER A 97 -13.92 -3.53 -1.15
N VAL A 98 -12.88 -4.37 -1.08
CA VAL A 98 -12.69 -5.54 -1.96
C VAL A 98 -13.62 -6.70 -1.59
N GLN A 99 -13.96 -6.88 -0.30
CA GLN A 99 -14.71 -8.05 0.19
C GLN A 99 -16.21 -8.01 -0.08
N TYR A 100 -16.78 -6.84 -0.41
CA TYR A 100 -18.20 -6.65 -0.69
C TYR A 100 -18.52 -6.51 -2.19
N MET A 101 -17.63 -6.98 -3.06
CA MET A 101 -17.81 -7.07 -4.52
C MET A 101 -17.83 -8.54 -4.95
#